data_AF-X0TJH5-F1
#
_entry.id   AF-X0TJH5-F1
#
_cell.length_a   1.000
_cell.length_b   1.000
_cell.length_c   1.000
_cell.angle_alpha   90.00
_cell.angle_beta   90.00
_cell.angle_gamma   90.00
#
_symmetry.space_group_name_H-M   'P 1'
#
loop_
_entity.id
_entity.type
_entity.pdbx_description
1 polymer ?
#
loop_
_entity_poly.entity_id
_entity_poly.type
_entity_poly.pdbx_seq_one_letter_code
_entity_poly.pdbx_strand_id
1 'polypeptide(L)'
;MIAPALAKIALLFGPPEYFSLAVLGLSLIGILAQKSWLKGLLSGVIGLNLALVGSDIITGDPRFIFGNIELLTGINLVIVVIGLFSISQTFIMIEESKELNKVQRKDFLVKILPKFSELWKLKRTILKSSLIGTFVGMIPGTGGDLASWTAYNEAKRSSKNPELFGSGISEGIIASEAANNAVTGGALIPLLTLGIPGSAVTAILLGGFFIHGLRPGPNFLIQNGDIGFTLILSLFVANLVMLFMGVFVGKMSIYFTNVKNVIIAPFIIILSIIGSYAINNSMFDVGLMFIFGIFGYFIRIV
;
A
#
# COMPACT_ATOMS: atom_id res chain seq x y z
N MET A 1 16.35 -11.89 -7.33
CA MET A 1 17.80 -12.00 -7.59
C MET A 1 18.65 -11.17 -6.62
N ILE A 2 18.22 -9.96 -6.22
CA ILE A 2 18.93 -9.15 -5.21
C ILE A 2 18.58 -9.58 -3.76
N ALA A 3 17.36 -10.05 -3.54
CA ALA A 3 16.87 -10.45 -2.20
C ALA A 3 17.78 -11.43 -1.42
N PRO A 4 18.38 -12.47 -2.03
CA PRO A 4 19.30 -13.36 -1.30
C PRO A 4 20.61 -12.68 -0.87
N ALA A 5 21.11 -11.73 -1.67
CA ALA A 5 22.31 -10.96 -1.32
C ALA A 5 21.99 -9.97 -0.18
N LEU A 6 20.83 -9.32 -0.23
CA LEU A 6 20.34 -8.48 0.86
C LEU A 6 20.09 -9.28 2.14
N ALA A 7 19.54 -10.49 2.05
CA ALA A 7 19.32 -11.36 3.21
C ALA A 7 20.62 -11.73 3.90
N LYS A 8 21.70 -12.03 3.15
CA LYS A 8 23.03 -12.28 3.73
C LYS A 8 23.60 -11.07 4.47
N ILE A 9 23.34 -9.86 3.98
CA ILE A 9 23.73 -8.62 4.67
C ILE A 9 22.89 -8.46 5.95
N ALA A 10 21.59 -8.69 5.87
CA ALA A 10 20.68 -8.60 7.02
C ALA A 10 21.00 -9.62 8.13
N LEU A 11 21.59 -10.77 7.79
CA LEU A 11 22.08 -11.75 8.77
C LEU A 11 23.28 -11.25 9.60
N LEU A 12 24.03 -10.27 9.10
CA LEU A 12 25.14 -9.67 9.84
C LEU A 12 24.68 -8.62 10.85
N PHE A 13 23.37 -8.33 10.91
CA PHE A 13 22.84 -7.27 11.75
C PHE A 13 22.77 -7.77 13.20
N GLY A 14 23.46 -7.05 14.08
CA GLY A 14 23.35 -7.20 15.52
C GLY A 14 22.36 -6.19 16.12
N PRO A 15 22.27 -6.16 17.46
CA PRO A 15 21.41 -5.20 18.17
C PRO A 15 21.62 -3.72 17.75
N PRO A 16 22.86 -3.23 17.53
CA PRO A 16 23.08 -1.85 17.07
C PRO A 16 22.50 -1.57 15.69
N GLU A 17 22.58 -2.52 14.76
CA GLU A 17 22.04 -2.38 13.41
C GLU A 17 20.51 -2.42 13.42
N TYR A 18 19.89 -3.30 14.23
CA TYR A 18 18.43 -3.30 14.41
C TYR A 18 17.92 -2.01 15.05
N PHE A 19 18.64 -1.46 16.04
CA PHE A 19 18.32 -0.16 16.61
C PHE A 19 18.41 0.95 15.55
N SER A 20 19.49 0.96 14.77
CA SER A 20 19.70 1.94 13.70
C SER A 20 18.62 1.82 12.61
N LEU A 21 18.21 0.60 12.24
CA LEU A 21 17.10 0.36 11.33
C LEU A 21 15.76 0.85 11.89
N ALA A 22 15.50 0.63 13.18
CA ALA A 22 14.28 1.12 13.82
C ALA A 22 14.24 2.66 13.81
N VAL A 23 15.35 3.31 14.17
CA VAL A 23 15.50 4.78 14.11
C VAL A 23 15.35 5.28 12.68
N LEU A 24 15.97 4.61 11.70
CA LEU A 24 15.82 4.93 10.28
C LEU A 24 14.35 4.82 9.85
N GLY A 25 13.68 3.71 10.18
CA GLY A 25 12.28 3.47 9.87
C GLY A 25 11.36 4.55 10.44
N LEU A 26 11.57 4.93 11.70
CA LEU A 26 10.82 6.02 12.35
C LEU A 26 11.12 7.39 11.72
N SER A 27 12.39 7.64 11.35
CA SER A 27 12.80 8.88 10.68
C SER A 27 12.18 9.01 9.30
N LEU A 28 12.05 7.90 8.57
CA LEU A 28 11.40 7.84 7.27
C LEU A 28 9.93 8.25 7.35
N ILE A 29 9.19 7.90 8.42
CA ILE A 29 7.80 8.34 8.60
C ILE A 29 7.69 9.87 8.53
N GLY A 30 8.63 10.58 9.17
CA GLY A 30 8.70 12.04 9.11
C GLY A 30 9.04 12.57 7.71
N ILE A 31 10.01 11.97 7.03
CA ILE A 31 10.44 12.39 5.68
C ILE A 31 9.31 12.22 4.65
N LEU A 32 8.50 11.19 4.81
CA LEU A 32 7.46 10.82 3.84
C LEU A 32 6.16 11.58 4.04
N ALA A 33 5.98 12.21 5.20
CA ALA A 33 4.86 13.09 5.46
C ALA A 33 5.04 14.41 4.68
N GLN A 34 4.75 14.36 3.38
CA GLN A 34 5.02 15.40 2.39
C GLN A 34 4.70 16.83 2.88
N LYS A 35 3.50 17.02 3.45
CA LYS A 35 3.01 18.34 3.88
C LYS A 35 3.53 18.78 5.26
N SER A 36 3.91 17.84 6.13
CA SER A 36 4.36 18.16 7.49
C SER A 36 5.08 16.96 8.12
N TRP A 37 6.40 17.05 8.19
CA TRP A 37 7.24 16.05 8.84
C TRP A 37 6.87 15.85 10.32
N LEU A 38 6.42 16.92 11.00
CA LEU A 38 5.97 16.87 12.38
C LEU A 38 4.69 16.04 12.54
N LYS A 39 3.70 16.22 11.65
CA LYS A 39 2.48 15.38 11.65
C LYS A 39 2.82 13.90 11.40
N GLY A 40 3.82 13.62 10.55
CA GLY A 40 4.33 12.27 10.33
C GLY A 40 4.97 11.66 11.57
N LEU A 41 5.86 12.38 12.27
CA LEU A 41 6.46 11.86 13.49
C LEU A 41 5.43 11.68 14.61
N LEU A 42 4.47 12.61 14.75
CA LEU A 42 3.38 12.48 15.72
C LEU A 42 2.51 11.25 15.45
N SER A 43 2.17 10.97 14.19
CA SER A 43 1.42 9.74 13.86
C SER A 43 2.24 8.48 14.13
N GLY A 44 3.55 8.52 13.90
CA GLY A 44 4.48 7.45 14.29
C GLY A 44 4.50 7.21 15.80
N VAL A 45 4.57 8.27 16.61
CA VAL A 45 4.52 8.17 18.09
C VAL A 45 3.17 7.60 18.56
N ILE A 46 2.05 8.05 17.98
CA ILE A 46 0.72 7.50 18.29
C ILE A 46 0.69 6.01 17.96
N GLY A 47 1.17 5.61 16.77
CA GLY A 47 1.26 4.21 16.36
C GLY A 47 2.12 3.36 17.30
N LEU A 48 3.26 3.87 17.74
CA LEU A 48 4.12 3.19 18.72
C LEU A 48 3.41 2.99 20.06
N ASN A 49 2.67 3.99 20.55
CA ASN A 49 1.90 3.85 21.79
C ASN A 49 0.79 2.80 21.66
N LEU A 50 0.08 2.77 20.52
CA LEU A 50 -0.93 1.75 20.25
C LEU A 50 -0.33 0.34 20.17
N ALA A 51 0.89 0.21 19.64
CA ALA A 51 1.60 -1.07 19.57
C ALA A 51 2.07 -1.59 20.95
N LEU A 52 2.11 -0.74 21.98
CA LEU A 52 2.42 -1.15 23.36
C LEU A 52 1.20 -1.73 24.11
N VAL A 53 -0.01 -1.63 23.55
CA VAL A 53 -1.22 -2.17 24.16
C VAL A 53 -1.20 -3.69 24.07
N GLY A 54 -1.43 -4.36 25.20
CA GLY A 54 -1.47 -5.82 25.32
C GLY A 54 -0.44 -6.38 26.30
N SER A 55 -0.28 -7.69 26.30
CA SER A 55 0.70 -8.36 27.15
C SER A 55 2.13 -8.19 26.60
N ASP A 56 3.07 -7.85 27.48
CA ASP A 56 4.48 -7.80 27.11
C ASP A 56 5.02 -9.18 26.72
N ILE A 57 5.80 -9.24 25.64
CA ILE A 57 6.27 -10.51 25.07
C ILE A 57 7.31 -11.21 25.98
N ILE A 58 8.01 -10.45 26.83
CA ILE A 58 9.10 -10.97 27.68
C ILE A 58 8.58 -11.34 29.07
N THR A 59 7.86 -10.40 29.68
CA THR A 59 7.40 -10.47 31.07
C THR A 59 5.98 -11.00 31.21
N GLY A 60 5.15 -10.91 30.17
CA GLY A 60 3.74 -11.28 30.21
C GLY A 60 2.84 -10.25 30.89
N ASP A 61 3.41 -9.16 31.41
CA ASP A 61 2.66 -8.14 32.15
C ASP A 61 1.71 -7.37 31.21
N PRO A 62 0.45 -7.13 31.64
CA PRO A 62 -0.51 -6.39 30.84
C PRO A 62 -0.17 -4.90 30.78
N ARG A 63 -0.11 -4.33 29.58
CA ARG A 63 0.16 -2.91 29.33
C ARG A 63 -1.02 -2.24 28.64
N PHE A 64 -1.46 -1.10 29.18
CA PHE A 64 -2.52 -0.28 28.59
C PHE A 64 -3.83 -1.03 28.27
N ILE A 65 -4.15 -2.09 29.01
CA ILE A 65 -5.40 -2.84 28.81
C ILE A 65 -6.62 -2.19 29.48
N PHE A 66 -6.40 -1.23 30.39
CA PHE A 66 -7.44 -0.47 31.10
C PHE A 66 -8.57 -1.34 31.71
N GLY A 67 -8.25 -2.56 32.15
CA GLY A 67 -9.20 -3.52 32.72
C GLY A 67 -10.02 -4.32 31.70
N ASN A 68 -9.83 -4.11 30.40
CA ASN A 68 -10.48 -4.88 29.35
C ASN A 68 -9.62 -6.09 28.93
N ILE A 69 -10.17 -7.29 29.11
CA ILE A 69 -9.52 -8.57 28.80
C ILE A 69 -9.29 -8.73 27.29
N GLU A 70 -10.17 -8.18 26.44
CA GLU A 70 -10.02 -8.22 24.98
C GLU A 70 -8.76 -7.48 24.50
N LEU A 71 -8.22 -6.56 25.30
CA LEU A 71 -6.98 -5.85 24.97
C LEU A 71 -5.70 -6.61 25.34
N LEU A 72 -5.79 -7.77 26.02
CA LEU A 72 -4.60 -8.58 26.37
C LEU A 72 -3.87 -9.09 25.13
N THR A 73 -4.62 -9.41 24.07
CA THR A 73 -4.07 -9.81 22.77
C THR A 73 -3.47 -8.63 21.99
N GLY A 74 -3.62 -7.41 22.51
CA GLY A 74 -3.18 -6.17 21.91
C GLY A 74 -4.08 -5.70 20.77
N ILE A 75 -3.73 -4.55 20.20
CA ILE A 75 -4.46 -4.00 19.06
C ILE A 75 -3.89 -4.63 17.78
N ASN A 76 -4.69 -5.44 17.09
CA ASN A 76 -4.24 -6.10 15.87
C ASN A 76 -4.03 -5.08 14.74
N LEU A 77 -2.82 -5.07 14.16
CA LEU A 77 -2.43 -4.17 13.08
C LEU A 77 -3.39 -4.22 11.88
N VAL A 78 -3.91 -5.41 11.53
CA VAL A 78 -4.82 -5.59 10.39
C VAL A 78 -6.12 -4.83 10.58
N ILE A 79 -6.67 -4.88 11.79
CA ILE A 79 -7.90 -4.17 12.16
C ILE A 79 -7.72 -2.67 12.03
N VAL A 80 -6.59 -2.16 12.54
CA VAL A 80 -6.22 -0.74 12.44
C VAL A 80 -6.11 -0.31 10.98
N VAL A 81 -5.44 -1.10 10.14
CA VAL A 81 -5.28 -0.82 8.71
C VAL A 81 -6.62 -0.85 7.98
N ILE A 82 -7.49 -1.84 8.25
CA ILE A 82 -8.85 -1.89 7.67
C ILE A 82 -9.65 -0.64 8.06
N GLY A 83 -9.59 -0.23 9.34
CA GLY A 83 -10.23 1.00 9.80
C GLY A 83 -9.69 2.23 9.07
N LEU A 84 -8.38 2.49 9.21
CA LEU A 84 -7.73 3.69 8.70
C LEU A 84 -7.72 3.84 7.18
N PHE A 85 -7.82 2.76 6.41
CA PHE A 85 -7.79 2.81 4.94
C PHE A 85 -9.10 2.43 4.28
N SER A 86 -9.82 1.39 4.72
CA SER A 86 -11.04 0.94 4.05
C SER A 86 -12.26 1.70 4.55
N ILE A 87 -12.46 1.75 5.87
CA ILE A 87 -13.63 2.41 6.47
C ILE A 87 -13.54 3.93 6.29
N SER A 88 -12.40 4.55 6.59
CA SER A 88 -12.21 5.99 6.42
C SER A 88 -12.43 6.45 4.97
N GLN A 89 -11.89 5.72 4.00
CA GLN A 89 -12.05 6.01 2.57
C GLN A 89 -13.50 5.81 2.13
N THR A 90 -14.20 4.84 2.69
CA THR A 90 -15.62 4.63 2.40
C THR A 90 -16.47 5.81 2.88
N PHE A 91 -16.16 6.38 4.06
CA PHE A 91 -16.86 7.58 4.55
C PHE A 91 -16.61 8.80 3.65
N ILE A 92 -15.37 9.03 3.22
CA ILE A 92 -15.05 10.08 2.24
C ILE A 92 -15.81 9.84 0.93
N MET A 93 -15.82 8.60 0.44
CA MET A 93 -16.50 8.23 -0.79
C MET A 93 -18.02 8.50 -0.73
N ILE A 94 -18.64 8.31 0.45
CA ILE A 94 -20.05 8.64 0.68
C ILE A 94 -20.26 10.16 0.70
N GLU A 95 -19.36 10.92 1.31
CA GLU A 95 -19.42 12.39 1.37
C GLU A 95 -19.27 13.03 -0.02
N GLU A 96 -18.22 12.66 -0.77
CA GLU A 96 -17.95 13.15 -2.13
C GLU A 96 -19.04 12.73 -3.13
N SER A 97 -19.74 11.62 -2.86
CA SER A 97 -20.85 11.18 -3.72
C SER A 97 -22.04 12.14 -3.75
N LYS A 98 -22.11 13.10 -2.81
CA LYS A 98 -23.12 14.17 -2.83
C LYS A 98 -22.81 15.27 -3.84
N GLU A 99 -21.58 15.38 -4.36
CA GLU A 99 -21.14 16.50 -5.21
C GLU A 99 -21.01 16.18 -6.72
N LEU A 100 -21.21 14.93 -7.15
CA LEU A 100 -20.94 14.57 -8.55
C LEU A 100 -22.10 14.86 -9.50
N ASN A 101 -21.97 16.00 -10.19
CA ASN A 101 -22.62 16.32 -11.46
C ASN A 101 -22.45 15.18 -12.49
N LYS A 102 -23.52 14.92 -13.25
CA LYS A 102 -23.59 13.95 -14.36
C LYS A 102 -22.37 14.07 -15.28
N VAL A 103 -21.47 13.09 -15.26
CA VAL A 103 -20.46 12.94 -16.31
C VAL A 103 -21.21 12.64 -17.61
N GLN A 104 -21.16 13.58 -18.57
CA GLN A 104 -21.77 13.41 -19.88
C GLN A 104 -21.12 12.25 -20.62
N ARG A 105 -21.98 11.36 -21.07
CA ARG A 105 -21.71 10.21 -21.92
C ARG A 105 -21.04 10.68 -23.21
N LYS A 106 -19.74 10.40 -23.36
CA LYS A 106 -19.11 10.31 -24.67
C LYS A 106 -18.88 8.84 -24.95
N ASP A 107 -19.53 8.33 -26.00
CA ASP A 107 -19.30 6.98 -26.49
C ASP A 107 -17.88 6.90 -27.06
N PHE A 108 -16.92 6.62 -26.19
CA PHE A 108 -15.55 6.37 -26.61
C PHE A 108 -15.49 4.97 -27.20
N LEU A 109 -15.35 4.88 -28.53
CA LEU A 109 -14.77 3.73 -29.19
C LEU A 109 -13.28 3.66 -28.79
N VAL A 110 -13.01 3.14 -27.60
CA VAL A 110 -11.65 3.00 -27.07
C VAL A 110 -10.92 1.92 -27.85
N LYS A 111 -9.86 2.30 -28.57
CA LYS A 111 -8.82 1.34 -28.96
C LYS A 111 -8.09 0.90 -27.69
N ILE A 112 -8.40 -0.31 -27.24
CA ILE A 112 -7.93 -0.84 -25.95
C ILE A 112 -6.45 -1.21 -25.98
N LEU A 113 -5.93 -1.60 -27.14
CA LEU A 113 -4.53 -1.99 -27.30
C LEU A 113 -3.77 -0.93 -28.11
N PRO A 114 -2.75 -0.26 -27.52
CA PRO A 114 -1.87 0.62 -28.27
C PRO A 114 -1.05 -0.19 -29.27
N LYS A 115 -0.61 0.46 -30.35
CA LYS A 115 0.28 -0.21 -31.32
C LYS A 115 1.61 -0.50 -30.65
N PHE A 116 2.13 -1.72 -30.83
CA PHE A 116 3.44 -2.10 -30.28
C PHE A 116 4.57 -1.14 -30.71
N SER A 117 4.49 -0.59 -31.92
CA SER A 117 5.44 0.41 -32.42
C SER A 117 5.41 1.75 -31.66
N GLU A 118 4.27 2.12 -31.07
CA GLU A 118 4.14 3.31 -30.23
C GLU A 118 4.75 3.06 -28.84
N LEU A 119 4.51 1.88 -28.27
CA LEU A 119 5.15 1.46 -27.01
C LEU A 119 6.67 1.40 -27.13
N TRP A 120 7.19 0.88 -28.25
CA TRP A 120 8.63 0.76 -28.48
C TRP A 120 9.35 2.11 -28.51
N LYS A 121 8.69 3.17 -29.00
CA LYS A 121 9.23 4.55 -28.98
C LYS A 121 9.40 5.06 -27.55
N LEU A 122 8.56 4.60 -26.62
CA LEU A 122 8.53 5.03 -25.22
C LEU A 122 9.27 4.09 -24.26
N LYS A 123 10.02 3.10 -24.79
CA LYS A 123 10.77 2.12 -23.97
C LYS A 123 11.73 2.75 -22.95
N ARG A 124 12.31 3.91 -23.28
CA ARG A 124 13.20 4.64 -22.35
C ARG A 124 12.41 5.18 -21.16
N THR A 125 11.24 5.77 -21.42
CA THR A 125 10.34 6.28 -20.39
C THR A 125 9.81 5.15 -19.52
N ILE A 126 9.43 4.02 -20.12
CA ILE A 126 9.00 2.80 -19.39
C ILE A 126 10.12 2.33 -18.46
N LEU A 127 11.32 2.07 -18.98
CA LEU A 127 12.43 1.54 -18.18
C LEU A 127 12.82 2.50 -17.04
N LYS A 128 12.94 3.80 -17.36
CA LYS A 128 13.29 4.83 -16.37
C LYS A 128 12.24 4.94 -15.27
N SER A 129 10.97 4.91 -15.64
CA SER A 129 9.86 5.04 -14.68
C SER A 129 9.70 3.78 -13.83
N SER A 130 9.88 2.59 -14.40
CA SER A 130 9.90 1.35 -13.61
C SER A 130 11.08 1.28 -12.65
N LEU A 131 12.26 1.80 -13.02
CA LEU A 131 13.37 1.93 -12.08
C LEU A 131 13.02 2.90 -10.95
N ILE A 132 12.48 4.08 -11.26
CA ILE A 132 12.01 5.04 -10.25
C ILE A 132 10.99 4.38 -9.33
N GLY A 133 9.98 3.70 -9.86
CA GLY A 133 8.97 3.00 -9.07
C GLY A 133 9.54 1.90 -8.18
N THR A 134 10.50 1.11 -8.69
CA THR A 134 11.17 0.09 -7.88
C THR A 134 11.97 0.72 -6.73
N PHE A 135 12.73 1.79 -7.00
CA PHE A 135 13.50 2.51 -5.98
C PHE A 135 12.61 3.18 -4.94
N VAL A 136 11.57 3.88 -5.39
CA VAL A 136 10.60 4.51 -4.50
C VAL A 136 9.91 3.44 -3.66
N GLY A 137 9.50 2.31 -4.24
CA GLY A 137 8.87 1.22 -3.51
C GLY A 137 9.79 0.58 -2.45
N MET A 138 11.10 0.57 -2.65
CA MET A 138 12.04 0.10 -1.61
C MET A 138 12.07 1.00 -0.37
N ILE A 139 11.64 2.25 -0.50
CA ILE A 139 11.51 3.17 0.63
C ILE A 139 10.21 2.80 1.37
N PRO A 140 10.27 2.43 2.66
CA PRO A 140 9.08 2.24 3.50
C PRO A 140 8.06 3.36 3.32
N GLY A 141 6.76 3.07 3.25
CA GLY A 141 5.70 4.09 3.31
C GLY A 141 5.54 5.10 2.16
N THR A 142 6.30 5.01 1.06
CA THR A 142 6.20 5.94 -0.10
C THR A 142 5.02 5.66 -1.03
N GLY A 143 4.60 4.40 -1.15
CA GLY A 143 3.45 3.99 -1.96
C GLY A 143 3.54 4.31 -3.47
N GLY A 144 2.43 4.04 -4.18
CA GLY A 144 2.32 4.22 -5.63
C GLY A 144 2.22 5.68 -6.07
N ASP A 145 1.59 6.53 -5.25
CA ASP A 145 1.32 7.93 -5.59
C ASP A 145 2.61 8.74 -5.75
N LEU A 146 3.53 8.63 -4.77
CA LEU A 146 4.81 9.32 -4.83
C LEU A 146 5.61 8.86 -6.05
N ALA A 147 5.68 7.55 -6.28
CA ALA A 147 6.40 6.99 -7.43
C ALA A 147 5.86 7.51 -8.77
N SER A 148 4.53 7.55 -8.89
CA SER A 148 3.83 8.04 -10.08
C SER A 148 4.14 9.51 -10.34
N TRP A 149 4.04 10.37 -9.32
CA TRP A 149 4.36 11.80 -9.44
C TRP A 149 5.84 12.07 -9.72
N THR A 150 6.74 11.35 -9.04
CA THR A 150 8.18 11.47 -9.30
C THR A 150 8.52 11.06 -10.73
N ALA A 151 7.99 9.93 -11.20
CA ALA A 151 8.20 9.48 -12.57
C ALA A 151 7.56 10.41 -13.60
N TYR A 152 6.37 10.95 -13.33
CA TYR A 152 5.69 11.93 -14.18
C TYR A 152 6.52 13.22 -14.34
N ASN A 153 7.01 13.78 -13.23
CA ASN A 153 7.85 14.97 -13.24
C ASN A 153 9.18 14.71 -13.96
N GLU A 154 9.77 13.54 -13.74
CA GLU A 154 11.01 13.16 -14.39
C GLU A 154 10.83 12.93 -15.90
N ALA A 155 9.70 12.34 -16.30
CA ALA A 155 9.33 12.18 -17.70
C ALA A 155 9.13 13.55 -18.36
N LYS A 156 8.39 14.46 -17.71
CA LYS A 156 8.20 15.85 -18.15
C LYS A 156 9.54 16.55 -18.36
N ARG A 157 10.44 16.46 -17.39
CA ARG A 157 11.78 17.06 -17.46
C ARG A 157 12.62 16.53 -18.62
N SER A 158 12.51 15.24 -18.92
CA SER A 158 13.27 14.60 -20.00
C SER A 158 12.56 14.56 -21.36
N SER A 159 11.32 15.04 -21.44
CA SER A 159 10.53 15.01 -22.66
C SER A 159 10.97 16.10 -23.64
N LYS A 160 10.78 15.84 -24.93
CA LYS A 160 10.94 16.84 -25.99
C LYS A 160 9.75 17.81 -26.06
N ASN A 161 8.59 17.42 -25.52
CA ASN A 161 7.34 18.19 -25.56
C ASN A 161 6.76 18.38 -24.13
N PRO A 162 7.50 19.02 -23.20
CA PRO A 162 7.08 19.18 -21.81
C PRO A 162 5.76 19.96 -21.64
N GLU A 163 5.40 20.80 -22.61
CA GLU A 163 4.17 21.60 -22.66
C GLU A 163 2.89 20.77 -22.82
N LEU A 164 2.99 19.55 -23.36
CA LEU A 164 1.84 18.65 -23.54
C LEU A 164 1.49 17.87 -22.25
N PHE A 165 2.32 17.94 -21.20
CA PHE A 165 2.04 17.28 -19.92
C PHE A 165 0.86 17.95 -19.23
N GLY A 166 -0.15 17.16 -18.88
CA GLY A 166 -1.45 17.61 -18.34
C GLY A 166 -2.59 17.48 -19.34
N SER A 167 -2.30 17.32 -20.63
CA SER A 167 -3.30 17.10 -21.68
C SER A 167 -3.70 15.63 -21.87
N GLY A 168 -3.09 14.71 -21.13
CA GLY A 168 -3.24 13.26 -21.34
C GLY A 168 -2.25 12.67 -22.36
N ILE A 169 -1.08 13.31 -22.55
CA ILE A 169 0.00 12.77 -23.39
C ILE A 169 0.43 11.37 -22.92
N SER A 170 0.59 10.43 -23.86
CA SER A 170 0.93 9.03 -23.58
C SER A 170 2.19 8.87 -22.74
N GLU A 171 3.19 9.75 -22.91
CA GLU A 171 4.44 9.70 -22.17
C GLU A 171 4.24 9.94 -20.66
N GLY A 172 3.34 10.85 -20.28
CA GLY A 172 3.00 11.11 -18.88
C GLY A 172 2.18 9.99 -18.25
N ILE A 173 1.21 9.43 -18.99
CA ILE A 173 0.40 8.30 -18.53
C ILE A 173 1.29 7.06 -18.31
N ILE A 174 2.11 6.73 -19.31
CA ILE A 174 3.00 5.56 -19.25
C ILE A 174 4.05 5.72 -18.15
N ALA A 175 4.59 6.93 -17.93
CA ALA A 175 5.54 7.16 -16.85
C ALA A 175 4.91 6.88 -15.48
N SER A 176 3.71 7.41 -15.24
CA SER A 176 3.00 7.24 -13.97
C SER A 176 2.63 5.77 -13.72
N GLU A 177 2.01 5.13 -14.71
CA GLU A 177 1.56 3.73 -14.60
C GLU A 177 2.72 2.73 -14.52
N ALA A 178 3.79 2.93 -15.28
CA ALA A 178 4.96 2.05 -15.23
C ALA A 178 5.69 2.16 -13.88
N ALA A 179 5.70 3.35 -13.26
CA ALA A 179 6.23 3.53 -11.91
C ALA A 179 5.33 2.91 -10.86
N ASN A 180 4.02 3.18 -10.91
CA ASN A 180 3.03 2.59 -10.00
C ASN A 180 3.11 1.06 -9.98
N ASN A 181 3.11 0.44 -11.16
CA ASN A 181 3.17 -1.02 -11.22
C ASN A 181 4.52 -1.59 -10.71
N ALA A 182 5.61 -0.85 -10.89
CA ALA A 182 6.92 -1.25 -10.38
C ALA A 182 7.06 -1.13 -8.86
N VAL A 183 6.31 -0.22 -8.22
CA VAL A 183 6.28 -0.10 -6.75
C VAL A 183 5.85 -1.41 -6.09
N THR A 184 4.91 -2.15 -6.68
CA THR A 184 4.41 -3.42 -6.12
C THR A 184 5.55 -4.41 -5.84
N GLY A 185 6.49 -4.54 -6.78
CA GLY A 185 7.67 -5.39 -6.59
C GLY A 185 8.70 -4.79 -5.63
N GLY A 186 8.94 -3.47 -5.72
CA GLY A 186 9.88 -2.75 -4.86
C GLY A 186 9.49 -2.78 -3.38
N ALA A 187 8.20 -2.60 -3.08
CA ALA A 187 7.63 -2.54 -1.73
C ALA A 187 7.72 -3.87 -0.97
N LEU A 188 7.90 -4.98 -1.67
CA LEU A 188 8.07 -6.29 -1.05
C LEU A 188 9.48 -6.52 -0.55
N ILE A 189 10.47 -5.79 -1.07
CA ILE A 189 11.85 -5.92 -0.62
C ILE A 189 11.94 -5.60 0.88
N PRO A 190 11.57 -4.40 1.38
CA PRO A 190 11.63 -4.11 2.80
C PRO A 190 10.63 -4.94 3.62
N LEU A 191 9.50 -5.33 3.03
CA LEU A 191 8.53 -6.19 3.73
C LEU A 191 9.15 -7.55 4.04
N LEU A 192 9.68 -8.24 3.03
CA LEU A 192 10.18 -9.60 3.17
C LEU A 192 11.53 -9.65 3.89
N THR A 193 12.37 -8.61 3.78
CA THR A 193 13.69 -8.61 4.40
C THR A 193 13.74 -7.92 5.76
N LEU A 194 12.91 -6.91 6.02
CA LEU A 194 12.95 -6.13 7.27
C LEU A 194 11.65 -6.22 8.06
N GLY A 195 10.57 -6.79 7.50
CA GLY A 195 9.25 -6.77 8.12
C GLY A 195 8.56 -5.40 8.06
N ILE A 196 9.08 -4.47 7.25
CA ILE A 196 8.61 -3.08 7.17
C ILE A 196 7.89 -2.87 5.83
N PRO A 197 6.61 -2.45 5.83
CA PRO A 197 5.87 -2.28 4.58
C PRO A 197 6.37 -1.08 3.75
N GLY A 198 6.60 -1.30 2.44
CA GLY A 198 6.94 -0.26 1.46
C GLY A 198 5.76 0.63 1.04
N SER A 199 4.54 0.14 1.22
CA SER A 199 3.29 0.82 0.84
C SER A 199 2.12 0.39 1.75
N ALA A 200 1.02 1.12 1.69
CA ALA A 200 -0.23 0.75 2.36
C ALA A 200 -0.71 -0.66 1.95
N VAL A 201 -0.56 -1.02 0.67
CA VAL A 201 -0.93 -2.35 0.14
C VAL A 201 -0.07 -3.44 0.79
N THR A 202 1.24 -3.22 0.91
CA THR A 202 2.12 -4.17 1.60
C THR A 202 1.90 -4.23 3.11
N ALA A 203 1.34 -3.19 3.72
CA ALA A 203 0.95 -3.23 5.13
C ALA A 203 -0.28 -4.14 5.35
N ILE A 204 -1.24 -4.13 4.42
CA ILE A 204 -2.34 -5.10 4.40
C ILE A 204 -1.78 -6.52 4.22
N LEU A 205 -0.84 -6.70 3.29
CA LEU A 205 -0.19 -7.99 3.07
C LEU A 205 0.57 -8.50 4.32
N LEU A 206 1.28 -7.61 5.04
CA LEU A 206 1.89 -7.92 6.33
C LEU A 206 0.86 -8.44 7.33
N GLY A 207 -0.33 -7.83 7.34
CA GLY A 207 -1.47 -8.30 8.10
C GLY A 207 -1.92 -9.71 7.72
N GLY A 208 -2.04 -10.00 6.42
CA GLY A 208 -2.33 -11.34 5.92
C GLY A 208 -1.29 -12.37 6.34
N PHE A 209 -0.01 -12.00 6.35
CA PHE A 209 1.04 -12.86 6.85
C PHE A 209 0.87 -13.19 8.34
N PHE A 210 0.55 -12.20 9.18
CA PHE A 210 0.31 -12.45 10.60
C PHE A 210 -0.89 -13.36 10.85
N ILE A 211 -1.96 -13.25 10.06
CA ILE A 211 -3.11 -14.16 10.12
C ILE A 211 -2.67 -15.60 9.83
N HIS A 212 -1.74 -15.80 8.89
CA HIS A 212 -1.18 -17.11 8.57
C HIS A 212 0.02 -17.52 9.45
N GLY A 213 0.31 -16.80 10.54
CA GLY A 213 1.43 -17.09 11.45
C GLY A 213 2.81 -16.81 10.85
N LEU A 214 2.88 -16.14 9.70
CA LEU A 214 4.10 -15.78 9.01
C LEU A 214 4.62 -14.44 9.53
N ARG A 215 5.90 -14.38 9.92
CA ARG A 215 6.56 -13.16 10.40
C ARG A 215 7.70 -12.76 9.45
N PRO A 216 7.46 -11.81 8.53
CA PRO A 216 8.50 -11.31 7.63
C PRO A 216 9.65 -10.65 8.39
N GLY A 217 10.85 -10.66 7.80
CA GLY A 217 12.07 -10.16 8.41
C GLY A 217 13.33 -10.83 7.86
N PRO A 218 14.51 -10.56 8.43
CA PRO A 218 15.79 -11.00 7.83
C PRO A 218 15.90 -12.50 7.59
N ASN A 219 15.31 -13.29 8.49
CA ASN A 219 15.28 -14.75 8.42
C ASN A 219 14.11 -15.32 7.61
N PHE A 220 13.17 -14.49 7.15
CA PHE A 220 11.95 -14.97 6.49
C PHE A 220 12.23 -15.74 5.21
N LEU A 221 13.11 -15.23 4.34
CA LEU A 221 13.48 -15.91 3.10
C LEU A 221 14.35 -17.17 3.32
N ILE A 222 14.85 -17.38 4.53
CA ILE A 222 15.64 -18.56 4.90
C ILE A 222 14.72 -19.63 5.49
N GLN A 223 13.86 -19.25 6.43
CA GLN A 223 12.93 -20.14 7.11
C GLN A 223 11.70 -20.50 6.27
N ASN A 224 11.19 -19.53 5.51
CA ASN A 224 9.99 -19.61 4.68
C ASN A 224 10.31 -19.21 3.23
N GLY A 225 11.50 -19.62 2.75
CA GLY A 225 11.98 -19.27 1.42
C GLY A 225 11.06 -19.77 0.31
N ASP A 226 10.50 -20.96 0.48
CA ASP A 226 9.45 -21.53 -0.36
C ASP A 226 8.25 -20.59 -0.51
N ILE A 227 7.75 -20.02 0.58
CA ILE A 227 6.63 -19.06 0.57
C ILE A 227 7.08 -17.74 -0.05
N GLY A 228 8.24 -17.22 0.34
CA GLY A 228 8.78 -15.95 -0.15
C GLY A 228 9.04 -15.95 -1.66
N PHE A 229 9.68 -17.00 -2.19
CA PHE A 229 9.93 -17.14 -3.63
C PHE A 229 8.67 -17.49 -4.41
N THR A 230 7.77 -18.32 -3.86
CA THR A 230 6.45 -18.55 -4.45
C THR A 230 5.66 -17.26 -4.57
N LEU A 231 5.70 -16.37 -3.57
CA LEU A 231 5.03 -15.08 -3.63
C LEU A 231 5.62 -14.21 -4.73
N ILE A 232 6.95 -14.08 -4.81
CA ILE A 232 7.61 -13.30 -5.86
C ILE A 232 7.24 -13.84 -7.26
N LEU A 233 7.25 -15.17 -7.44
CA LEU A 233 6.86 -15.81 -8.69
C LEU A 233 5.36 -15.58 -8.99
N SER A 234 4.50 -15.70 -7.99
CA SER A 234 3.06 -15.48 -8.12
C SER A 234 2.75 -14.07 -8.57
N LEU A 235 3.52 -13.07 -8.16
CA LEU A 235 3.37 -11.68 -8.61
C LEU A 235 3.82 -11.47 -10.04
N PHE A 236 4.88 -12.15 -10.47
CA PHE A 236 5.27 -12.14 -11.87
C PHE A 236 4.15 -12.73 -12.74
N VAL A 237 3.60 -13.89 -12.34
CA VAL A 237 2.45 -14.50 -13.02
C VAL A 237 1.22 -13.60 -12.94
N ALA A 238 0.94 -12.98 -11.79
CA ALA A 238 -0.18 -12.07 -11.62
C ALA A 238 -0.08 -10.85 -12.53
N ASN A 239 1.12 -10.30 -12.77
CA ASN A 239 1.33 -9.23 -13.75
C ASN A 239 1.03 -9.68 -15.18
N LEU A 240 1.40 -10.92 -15.56
CA LEU A 240 1.03 -11.48 -16.86
C LEU A 240 -0.49 -11.65 -16.98
N VAL A 241 -1.13 -12.21 -15.96
CA VAL A 241 -2.60 -12.35 -15.91
C VAL A 241 -3.27 -10.98 -15.94
N MET A 242 -2.73 -9.99 -15.22
CA MET A 242 -3.21 -8.61 -15.20
C MET A 242 -3.16 -7.98 -16.58
N LEU A 243 -2.17 -8.29 -17.42
CA LEU A 243 -2.14 -7.82 -18.81
C LEU A 243 -3.35 -8.33 -19.60
N PHE A 244 -3.67 -9.63 -19.50
CA PHE A 244 -4.83 -10.23 -20.18
C PHE A 244 -6.14 -9.72 -19.60
N MET A 245 -6.26 -9.69 -18.27
CA MET A 245 -7.43 -9.15 -17.58
C MET A 245 -7.62 -7.66 -17.87
N GLY A 246 -6.56 -6.86 -17.91
CA GLY A 246 -6.64 -5.42 -18.17
C GLY A 246 -7.22 -5.11 -19.54
N VAL A 247 -6.91 -5.92 -20.56
CA VAL A 247 -7.52 -5.79 -21.90
C VAL A 247 -9.00 -6.14 -21.89
N PHE A 248 -9.40 -7.17 -21.13
CA PHE A 248 -10.79 -7.60 -21.03
C PHE A 248 -11.63 -6.65 -20.16
N VAL A 249 -11.16 -6.39 -18.94
CA VAL A 249 -11.76 -5.50 -17.95
C VAL A 249 -11.75 -4.07 -18.45
N GLY A 250 -10.76 -3.61 -19.23
CA GLY A 250 -10.75 -2.26 -19.80
C GLY A 250 -12.03 -1.92 -20.58
N LYS A 251 -12.67 -2.90 -21.23
CA LYS A 251 -13.99 -2.74 -21.85
C LYS A 251 -15.12 -2.59 -20.83
N MET A 252 -15.02 -3.31 -19.72
CA MET A 252 -15.99 -3.28 -18.62
C MET A 252 -15.78 -2.08 -17.67
N SER A 253 -14.57 -1.54 -17.57
CA SER A 253 -14.20 -0.43 -16.68
C SER A 253 -15.04 0.81 -16.94
N ILE A 254 -15.42 1.05 -18.20
CA ILE A 254 -16.34 2.13 -18.59
C ILE A 254 -17.67 2.01 -17.85
N TYR A 255 -18.15 0.79 -17.58
CA TYR A 255 -19.36 0.54 -16.80
C TYR A 255 -19.13 0.66 -15.29
N PHE A 256 -17.96 0.26 -14.79
CA PHE A 256 -17.61 0.42 -13.37
C PHE A 256 -17.49 1.89 -12.94
N THR A 257 -16.99 2.76 -13.81
CA THR A 257 -16.97 4.22 -13.56
C THR A 257 -18.39 4.80 -13.40
N ASN A 258 -19.43 4.09 -13.86
CA ASN A 258 -20.82 4.52 -13.74
C ASN A 258 -21.53 3.95 -12.49
N VAL A 259 -20.89 3.05 -11.74
CA VAL A 259 -21.49 2.50 -10.51
C VAL A 259 -21.44 3.59 -9.44
N LYS A 260 -22.60 3.94 -8.91
CA LYS A 260 -22.69 4.95 -7.86
C LYS A 260 -21.95 4.47 -6.61
N ASN A 261 -21.17 5.37 -6.01
CA ASN A 261 -20.52 5.17 -4.70
C ASN A 261 -21.46 4.62 -3.63
N VAL A 262 -22.76 5.00 -3.69
CA VAL A 262 -23.83 4.50 -2.81
C VAL A 262 -23.97 2.98 -2.83
N ILE A 263 -23.64 2.32 -3.95
CA ILE A 263 -23.66 0.85 -4.07
C ILE A 263 -22.34 0.25 -3.59
N ILE A 264 -21.21 0.88 -3.91
CA ILE A 264 -19.88 0.34 -3.57
C ILE A 264 -19.62 0.41 -2.07
N ALA A 265 -20.03 1.50 -1.40
CA ALA A 265 -19.76 1.72 0.02
C ALA A 265 -20.30 0.61 0.95
N PRO A 266 -21.58 0.18 0.84
CA PRO A 266 -22.10 -0.93 1.64
C PRO A 266 -21.31 -2.23 1.49
N PHE A 267 -20.87 -2.56 0.27
CA PHE A 267 -20.06 -3.76 0.03
C PHE A 267 -18.71 -3.68 0.75
N ILE A 268 -18.04 -2.51 0.71
CA ILE A 268 -16.78 -2.32 1.42
C ILE A 268 -16.99 -2.47 2.93
N ILE A 269 -18.06 -1.88 3.49
CA ILE A 269 -18.36 -1.97 4.93
C ILE A 269 -18.62 -3.42 5.33
N ILE A 270 -19.46 -4.15 4.59
CA ILE A 270 -19.79 -5.55 4.89
C ILE A 270 -18.53 -6.42 4.85
N LEU A 271 -17.73 -6.30 3.78
CA LEU A 271 -16.49 -7.07 3.66
C LEU A 271 -15.48 -6.71 4.76
N SER A 272 -15.42 -5.44 5.18
CA SER A 272 -14.54 -4.99 6.26
C SER A 272 -14.98 -5.56 7.62
N ILE A 273 -16.30 -5.59 7.90
CA ILE A 273 -16.85 -6.21 9.11
C ILE A 273 -16.52 -7.70 9.14
N ILE A 274 -16.77 -8.42 8.04
CA ILE A 274 -16.46 -9.85 7.93
C ILE A 274 -14.97 -10.09 8.11
N GLY A 275 -14.13 -9.30 7.45
CA GLY A 275 -12.67 -9.39 7.53
C GLY A 275 -12.14 -9.13 8.94
N SER A 276 -12.65 -8.09 9.62
CA SER A 276 -12.26 -7.77 11.00
C SER A 276 -12.69 -8.85 11.99
N TYR A 277 -13.93 -9.36 11.85
CA TYR A 277 -14.43 -10.41 12.73
C TYR A 277 -13.67 -11.73 12.54
N ALA A 278 -13.33 -12.10 11.30
CA ALA A 278 -12.67 -13.37 10.99
C ALA A 278 -11.26 -13.52 11.60
N ILE A 279 -10.62 -12.43 12.04
CA ILE A 279 -9.26 -12.47 12.60
C ILE A 279 -9.25 -13.18 13.96
N ASN A 280 -10.06 -12.72 14.92
CA ASN A 280 -10.11 -13.30 16.27
C ASN A 280 -11.50 -13.81 16.67
N ASN A 281 -12.49 -13.81 15.76
CA ASN A 281 -13.90 -14.07 16.07
C ASN A 281 -14.46 -13.15 17.18
N SER A 282 -14.00 -11.90 17.24
CA SER A 282 -14.41 -10.93 18.26
C SER A 282 -15.18 -9.77 17.65
N MET A 283 -16.28 -9.39 18.31
CA MET A 283 -17.01 -8.15 17.97
C MET A 283 -16.28 -6.90 18.50
N PHE A 284 -15.41 -7.06 19.49
CA PHE A 284 -14.58 -5.96 19.99
C PHE A 284 -13.67 -5.42 18.88
N ASP A 285 -13.10 -6.33 18.10
CA ASP A 285 -12.27 -6.04 16.92
C ASP A 285 -13.03 -5.26 15.84
N VAL A 286 -14.26 -5.63 15.56
CA VAL A 286 -15.14 -4.87 14.64
C VAL A 286 -15.40 -3.46 15.18
N GLY A 287 -15.59 -3.32 16.50
CA GLY A 287 -15.71 -2.02 17.16
C GLY A 287 -14.45 -1.16 17.00
N LEU A 288 -13.27 -1.74 17.27
CA LEU A 288 -11.98 -1.08 17.07
C LEU A 288 -11.78 -0.64 15.61
N MET A 289 -12.12 -1.49 14.65
CA MET A 289 -12.07 -1.15 13.22
C MET A 289 -12.86 0.13 12.92
N PHE A 290 -14.09 0.25 13.43
CA PHE A 290 -14.90 1.46 13.24
C PHE A 290 -14.31 2.68 13.95
N ILE A 291 -13.78 2.52 15.17
CA ILE A 291 -13.11 3.60 15.91
C ILE A 291 -11.94 4.16 15.09
N PHE A 292 -11.06 3.28 14.58
CA PHE A 292 -9.95 3.70 13.73
C PHE A 292 -10.43 4.27 12.39
N GLY A 293 -11.53 3.75 11.83
CA GLY A 293 -12.13 4.31 10.61
C GLY A 293 -12.65 5.73 10.77
N ILE A 294 -13.36 6.00 11.86
CA ILE A 294 -13.84 7.35 12.20
C ILE A 294 -12.64 8.28 12.46
N PHE A 295 -11.66 7.82 13.24
CA PHE A 295 -10.44 8.59 13.51
C PHE A 295 -9.69 8.95 12.22
N GLY A 296 -9.50 7.98 11.32
CA GLY A 296 -8.86 8.18 10.02
C GLY A 296 -9.65 9.12 9.10
N TYR A 297 -10.98 9.09 9.17
CA TYR A 297 -11.85 10.01 8.43
C TYR A 297 -11.65 11.47 8.89
N PHE A 298 -11.66 11.72 10.20
CA PHE A 298 -11.44 13.07 10.73
C PHE A 298 -10.04 13.61 10.42
N ILE A 299 -8.99 12.78 10.51
CA ILE A 299 -7.62 13.20 10.15
C ILE A 299 -7.51 13.64 8.69
N ARG A 300 -8.28 13.03 7.79
CA ARG A 300 -8.23 13.35 6.35
C ARG A 300 -8.99 14.63 5.99
N ILE A 301 -10.00 14.98 6.78
CA ILE A 301 -10.80 16.19 6.56
C ILE A 301 -10.11 17.45 7.13
N VAL A 302 -9.31 17.30 8.20
CA VAL A 302 -8.57 18.38 8.88
C VAL A 302 -7.20 18.64 8.25
#